data_AF-A0A1A7XXU6-F1
#
_entry.id   AF-A0A1A7XXU6-F1
#
_cell.length_a   1.000
_cell.length_b   1.000
_cell.length_c   1.000
_cell.angle_alpha   90.00
_cell.angle_beta   90.00
_cell.angle_gamma   90.00
#
_symmetry.space_group_name_H-M   'P 1'
#
loop_
_entity.id
_entity.type
_entity.pdbx_description
1 polymer ?
#
loop_
_entity_poly.entity_id
_entity_poly.type
_entity_poly.pdbx_seq_one_letter_code
_entity_poly.pdbx_strand_id
1 'polypeptide(L)'
;LNHAFGLCHYKHFLFWNEYRSGSIYKLDTTTGTATLLRNERPPIFEIRMYDAQQQQGSNACRLSNGGCSSLCLATPGSRQCACAEDQILDPTDNTSCKANPSYVPPPQCQPGDFACKNSRCIQERWKCDGDNDCLDNSDEAPELCHQHTCPTDRFKCENHRCIPLRW
;
A
#
# COMPACT_ATOMS: atom_id res chain seq x y z
N LEU A 1 4.24 -9.13 -28.00
CA LEU A 1 3.88 -8.83 -26.60
C LEU A 1 3.28 -10.09 -26.00
N ASN A 2 4.02 -10.82 -25.15
CA ASN A 2 3.57 -12.11 -24.62
C ASN A 2 2.96 -11.96 -23.21
N HIS A 3 3.49 -11.03 -22.38
CA HIS A 3 2.94 -10.74 -21.05
C HIS A 3 3.46 -9.41 -20.46
N ALA A 4 2.95 -8.27 -20.95
CA ALA A 4 3.31 -6.95 -20.42
C ALA A 4 2.54 -6.64 -19.12
N PHE A 5 3.23 -6.24 -18.06
CA PHE A 5 2.60 -5.88 -16.77
C PHE A 5 2.66 -4.37 -16.48
N GLY A 6 3.86 -3.79 -16.52
CA GLY A 6 4.07 -2.36 -16.37
C GLY A 6 4.27 -1.71 -17.73
N LEU A 7 3.69 -0.53 -17.89
CA LEU A 7 3.80 0.31 -19.08
C LEU A 7 3.96 1.76 -18.62
N CYS A 8 4.93 2.46 -19.19
CA CYS A 8 5.06 3.91 -19.00
C CYS A 8 5.42 4.61 -20.30
N HIS A 9 4.97 5.86 -20.41
CA HIS A 9 5.18 6.70 -21.59
C HIS A 9 6.03 7.90 -21.20
N TYR A 10 7.00 8.24 -22.05
CA TYR A 10 7.81 9.44 -21.88
C TYR A 10 8.19 10.03 -23.24
N LYS A 11 7.66 11.23 -23.54
CA LYS A 11 7.88 11.95 -24.80
C LYS A 11 7.44 11.14 -26.03
N HIS A 12 8.37 10.57 -26.78
CA HIS A 12 8.12 9.71 -27.95
C HIS A 12 8.58 8.26 -27.69
N PHE A 13 8.71 7.88 -26.42
CA PHE A 13 9.12 6.55 -26.03
C PHE A 13 8.05 5.87 -25.17
N LEU A 14 7.81 4.61 -25.48
CA LEU A 14 7.06 3.69 -24.63
C LEU A 14 8.03 2.70 -24.00
N PHE A 15 7.83 2.40 -22.73
CA PHE A 15 8.60 1.40 -22.01
C PHE A 15 7.65 0.38 -21.42
N TRP A 16 8.01 -0.90 -21.49
CA TRP A 16 7.25 -1.97 -20.84
C TRP A 16 8.19 -3.05 -20.33
N ASN A 17 7.76 -3.76 -19.29
CA ASN A 17 8.39 -4.99 -18.82
C ASN A 17 7.58 -6.21 -19.26
N GLU A 18 8.28 -7.26 -19.66
CA GLU A 18 7.70 -8.56 -19.97
C GLU A 18 8.02 -9.55 -18.85
N TYR A 19 6.97 -10.03 -18.17
CA TYR A 19 7.13 -10.81 -16.94
C TYR A 19 7.79 -12.18 -17.16
N ARG A 20 7.46 -12.86 -18.26
CA ARG A 20 8.00 -14.20 -18.52
C ARG A 20 9.50 -14.20 -18.81
N SER A 21 9.98 -13.17 -19.49
CA SER A 21 11.39 -13.04 -19.87
C SER A 21 12.21 -12.20 -18.88
N GLY A 22 11.55 -11.38 -18.05
CA GLY A 22 12.21 -10.36 -17.23
C GLY A 22 12.74 -9.18 -18.06
N SER A 23 12.42 -9.12 -19.34
CA SER A 23 12.95 -8.11 -20.27
C SER A 23 12.24 -6.78 -20.12
N ILE A 24 13.00 -5.69 -20.23
CA ILE A 24 12.49 -4.32 -20.26
C ILE A 24 12.84 -3.72 -21.60
N TYR A 25 11.83 -3.27 -22.31
CA TYR A 25 11.95 -2.73 -23.65
C TYR A 25 11.67 -1.23 -23.68
N LYS A 26 12.21 -0.59 -24.72
CA LYS A 26 11.93 0.78 -25.12
C LYS A 26 11.49 0.77 -26.58
N LEU A 27 10.34 1.35 -26.88
CA LEU A 27 9.84 1.58 -28.24
C LEU A 27 9.91 3.07 -28.53
N ASP A 28 10.59 3.43 -29.61
CA ASP A 28 10.47 4.74 -30.22
C ASP A 28 9.19 4.78 -31.07
N THR A 29 8.23 5.62 -30.70
CA THR A 29 6.93 5.71 -31.37
C THR A 29 6.99 6.47 -32.69
N THR A 30 8.08 7.20 -32.96
CA THR A 30 8.30 7.92 -34.22
C THR A 30 8.90 7.00 -35.27
N THR A 31 9.87 6.16 -34.89
CA THR A 31 10.52 5.22 -35.83
C THR A 31 9.89 3.83 -35.83
N GLY A 32 9.12 3.47 -34.80
CA GLY A 32 8.60 2.12 -34.59
C GLY A 32 9.65 1.12 -34.10
N THR A 33 10.85 1.58 -33.72
CA THR A 33 11.97 0.71 -33.34
C THR A 33 11.85 0.30 -31.87
N ALA A 34 11.79 -1.01 -31.61
CA ALA A 34 11.84 -1.58 -30.28
C ALA A 34 13.26 -2.05 -29.92
N THR A 35 13.76 -1.60 -28.79
CA THR A 35 15.09 -1.91 -28.27
C THR A 35 14.98 -2.57 -26.90
N LEU A 36 15.69 -3.66 -26.69
CA LEU A 36 15.85 -4.26 -25.36
C LEU A 36 16.79 -3.37 -24.53
N LEU A 37 16.33 -2.89 -23.37
CA LEU A 37 17.15 -2.09 -22.47
C LEU A 37 17.93 -2.95 -21.48
N ARG A 38 17.25 -3.89 -20.82
CA ARG A 38 17.83 -4.75 -19.78
C ARG A 38 16.95 -5.97 -19.52
N ASN A 39 17.52 -6.97 -18.87
CA ASN A 39 16.80 -8.14 -18.36
C ASN A 39 16.97 -8.18 -16.83
N GLU A 40 15.87 -8.31 -16.11
CA GLU A 40 15.83 -8.36 -14.64
C GLU A 40 15.40 -9.75 -14.15
N ARG A 41 16.07 -10.24 -13.10
CA ARG A 41 15.69 -11.45 -12.36
C ARG A 41 15.77 -11.17 -10.85
N PRO A 42 14.69 -11.34 -10.08
CA PRO A 42 13.35 -11.79 -10.48
C PRO A 42 12.63 -10.79 -11.40
N PRO A 43 11.59 -11.21 -12.15
CA PRO A 43 10.83 -10.32 -13.01
C PRO A 43 10.19 -9.19 -12.21
N ILE A 44 10.32 -7.95 -12.69
CA ILE A 44 9.65 -6.80 -12.08
C ILE A 44 8.18 -6.75 -12.48
N PHE A 45 7.32 -6.25 -11.59
CA PHE A 45 5.88 -6.11 -11.84
C PHE A 45 5.52 -4.77 -12.47
N GLU A 46 6.13 -3.68 -12.00
CA GLU A 46 5.78 -2.34 -12.44
C GLU A 46 7.04 -1.55 -12.83
N ILE A 47 6.88 -0.68 -13.83
CA ILE A 47 7.86 0.35 -14.18
C ILE A 47 7.18 1.72 -14.19
N ARG A 48 7.88 2.72 -13.67
CA ARG A 48 7.44 4.12 -13.72
C ARG A 48 8.58 5.00 -14.21
N MET A 49 8.24 5.98 -15.01
CA MET A 49 9.18 7.03 -15.38
C MET A 49 9.17 8.13 -14.33
N TYR A 50 10.35 8.54 -13.91
CA TYR A 50 10.55 9.68 -13.04
C TYR A 50 11.21 10.80 -13.82
N ASP A 51 10.53 11.93 -13.94
CA ASP A 51 11.07 13.18 -14.46
C ASP A 51 10.50 14.33 -13.62
N ALA A 52 11.35 14.97 -12.82
CA ALA A 52 10.96 16.11 -11.98
C ALA A 52 10.41 17.28 -12.81
N GLN A 53 10.81 17.41 -14.08
CA GLN A 53 10.30 18.43 -14.99
C GLN A 53 8.89 18.11 -15.52
N GLN A 54 8.47 16.85 -15.49
CA GLN A 54 7.08 16.48 -15.83
C GLN A 54 6.14 16.61 -14.63
N GLN A 55 6.66 16.57 -13.41
CA GLN A 55 5.90 16.80 -12.18
C GLN A 55 5.73 18.31 -11.91
N GLN A 56 5.59 19.10 -12.98
CA GLN A 56 5.31 20.52 -12.93
C GLN A 56 3.81 20.79 -12.95
N GLY A 57 3.42 21.93 -12.41
CA GLY A 57 2.03 22.33 -12.28
C GLY A 57 1.63 22.52 -10.82
N SER A 58 0.59 23.31 -10.61
CA SER A 58 -0.03 23.52 -9.32
C SER A 58 -1.52 23.27 -9.45
N ASN A 59 -2.16 22.94 -8.34
CA ASN A 59 -3.60 22.76 -8.26
C ASN A 59 -4.12 23.40 -6.96
N ALA A 60 -5.44 23.46 -6.83
CA ALA A 60 -6.08 24.08 -5.67
C ALA A 60 -5.79 23.34 -4.34
N CYS A 61 -5.24 22.12 -4.37
CA CYS A 61 -4.79 21.38 -3.18
C CYS A 61 -3.38 21.75 -2.72
N ARG A 62 -2.57 22.41 -3.56
CA ARG A 62 -1.15 22.68 -3.29
C ARG A 62 -0.93 23.51 -2.02
N LEU A 63 -1.80 24.49 -1.77
CA LEU A 63 -1.70 25.39 -0.62
C LEU A 63 -2.63 24.91 0.48
N SER A 64 -2.08 24.65 1.67
CA SER A 64 -2.85 24.25 2.86
C SER A 64 -3.80 23.07 2.65
N ASN A 65 -3.42 22.08 1.83
CA ASN A 65 -4.29 20.94 1.45
C ASN A 65 -5.64 21.40 0.86
N GLY A 66 -5.64 22.57 0.20
CA GLY A 66 -6.85 23.24 -0.26
C GLY A 66 -7.75 23.80 0.84
N GLY A 67 -7.43 23.61 2.12
CA GLY A 67 -8.33 23.83 3.25
C GLY A 67 -9.10 22.57 3.67
N CYS A 68 -8.82 21.41 3.08
CA CYS A 68 -9.40 20.14 3.50
C CYS A 68 -8.75 19.62 4.78
N SER A 69 -9.57 19.15 5.71
CA SER A 69 -9.12 18.55 6.98
C SER A 69 -8.41 17.20 6.80
N SER A 70 -8.80 16.41 5.80
CA SER A 70 -8.23 15.07 5.52
C SER A 70 -7.66 14.99 4.10
N LEU A 71 -8.46 14.63 3.09
CA LEU A 71 -7.99 14.45 1.72
C LEU A 71 -8.45 15.61 0.83
N CYS A 72 -7.55 16.10 -0.03
CA CYS A 72 -7.87 17.05 -1.09
C CYS A 72 -7.71 16.40 -2.46
N LEU A 73 -8.83 16.28 -3.19
CA LEU A 73 -8.88 15.69 -4.51
C LEU A 73 -8.93 16.79 -5.56
N ALA A 74 -7.91 16.86 -6.42
CA ALA A 74 -7.89 17.81 -7.52
C ALA A 74 -8.95 17.42 -8.57
N THR A 75 -9.84 18.34 -8.89
CA THR A 75 -10.83 18.20 -9.97
C THR A 75 -10.47 19.14 -11.12
N PRO A 76 -10.99 18.94 -12.34
CA PRO A 76 -10.75 19.86 -13.45
C PRO A 76 -11.11 21.30 -13.06
N GLY A 77 -10.11 22.17 -12.90
CA GLY A 77 -10.26 23.57 -12.54
C GLY A 77 -10.54 23.87 -11.06
N SER A 78 -10.64 22.88 -10.17
CA SER A 78 -10.98 23.10 -8.75
C SER A 78 -10.42 21.98 -7.83
N ARG A 79 -11.01 21.82 -6.65
CA ARG A 79 -10.78 20.72 -5.71
C ARG A 79 -12.06 20.28 -5.02
N GLN A 80 -12.04 19.07 -4.47
CA GLN A 80 -13.06 18.56 -3.55
C GLN A 80 -12.38 17.93 -2.33
N CYS A 81 -12.95 18.15 -1.15
CA CYS A 81 -12.48 17.47 0.06
C CYS A 81 -13.13 16.09 0.17
N ALA A 82 -12.35 15.12 0.63
CA ALA A 82 -12.81 13.78 0.96
C ALA A 82 -12.30 13.39 2.35
N CYS A 83 -12.97 12.44 2.97
CA CYS A 83 -12.62 11.95 4.29
C CYS A 83 -12.03 10.55 4.20
N ALA A 84 -11.32 10.16 5.26
CA ALA A 84 -10.81 8.80 5.40
C ALA A 84 -11.97 7.81 5.58
N GLU A 85 -11.63 6.53 5.68
CA GLU A 85 -12.58 5.52 6.12
C GLU A 85 -13.20 5.95 7.47
N ASP A 86 -14.46 5.56 7.69
CA ASP A 86 -15.20 5.79 8.94
C ASP A 86 -15.55 7.26 9.23
N GLN A 87 -15.38 8.13 8.24
CA GLN A 87 -15.66 9.56 8.34
C GLN A 87 -16.58 10.03 7.21
N ILE A 88 -17.34 11.08 7.47
CA ILE A 88 -18.20 11.78 6.52
C ILE A 88 -17.79 13.23 6.41
N LEU A 89 -17.90 13.78 5.19
CA LEU A 89 -17.67 15.20 4.97
C LEU A 89 -18.78 16.01 5.63
N ASP A 90 -18.39 17.02 6.40
CA ASP A 90 -19.32 17.94 7.04
C ASP A 90 -20.04 18.78 5.97
N PRO A 91 -21.37 18.65 5.82
CA PRO A 91 -22.11 19.38 4.80
C PRO A 91 -22.23 20.88 5.09
N THR A 92 -21.84 21.34 6.29
CA THR A 92 -21.92 22.76 6.66
C THR A 92 -20.80 23.60 6.03
N ASP A 93 -19.60 23.05 5.95
CA ASP A 93 -18.41 23.74 5.41
C ASP A 93 -17.78 23.02 4.21
N ASN A 94 -18.14 21.77 3.92
CA ASN A 94 -17.60 20.95 2.82
C ASN A 94 -16.07 20.79 2.86
N THR A 95 -15.43 20.94 4.02
CA THR A 95 -13.97 20.83 4.19
C THR A 95 -13.55 19.97 5.38
N SER A 96 -14.39 19.90 6.41
CA SER A 96 -14.14 19.20 7.66
C SER A 96 -14.70 17.78 7.62
N CYS A 97 -14.02 16.86 8.28
CA CYS A 97 -14.46 15.47 8.40
C CYS A 97 -15.01 15.20 9.80
N LYS A 98 -16.18 14.57 9.87
CA LYS A 98 -16.83 14.11 11.09
C LYS A 98 -16.82 12.58 11.13
N ALA A 99 -16.76 12.00 12.32
CA ALA A 99 -16.93 10.56 12.48
C ALA A 99 -18.29 10.13 11.93
N ASN A 100 -18.33 9.03 11.18
CA ASN A 100 -19.55 8.46 10.66
C ASN A 100 -20.30 7.74 11.80
N PRO A 101 -21.48 8.22 12.24
CA PRO A 101 -22.23 7.59 13.33
C PRO A 101 -22.81 6.22 12.94
N SER A 102 -22.91 5.93 11.65
CA SER A 102 -23.37 4.64 11.12
C SER A 102 -22.24 3.65 10.90
N TYR A 103 -20.99 4.08 11.08
CA TYR A 103 -19.87 3.14 11.04
C TYR A 103 -19.88 2.31 12.31
N VAL A 104 -20.27 1.05 12.15
CA VAL A 104 -20.05 0.03 13.18
C VAL A 104 -18.68 -0.54 12.87
N PRO A 105 -17.65 -0.30 13.71
CA PRO A 105 -16.38 -0.96 13.52
C PRO A 105 -16.63 -2.47 13.44
N PRO A 106 -15.92 -3.19 12.55
CA PRO A 106 -16.10 -4.63 12.43
C PRO A 106 -16.04 -5.26 13.84
N PRO A 107 -16.92 -6.24 14.13
CA PRO A 107 -17.02 -6.84 15.45
C PRO A 107 -15.62 -7.16 15.94
N GLN A 108 -15.33 -6.69 17.15
CA GLN A 108 -14.02 -6.61 17.81
C GLN A 108 -13.22 -7.90 17.60
N CYS A 109 -12.55 -7.99 16.45
CA CYS A 109 -11.92 -9.16 15.85
C CYS A 109 -12.80 -10.44 15.76
N GLN A 110 -12.58 -11.27 14.72
CA GLN A 110 -13.26 -12.58 14.70
C GLN A 110 -12.70 -13.47 15.82
N PRO A 111 -13.47 -14.45 16.32
CA PRO A 111 -12.94 -15.44 17.25
C PRO A 111 -11.72 -16.16 16.62
N GLY A 112 -10.52 -15.93 17.16
CA GLY A 112 -9.26 -16.44 16.61
C GLY A 112 -8.36 -15.37 15.95
N ASP A 113 -8.78 -14.11 15.92
CA ASP A 113 -7.97 -12.98 15.50
C ASP A 113 -7.41 -12.22 16.72
N PHE A 114 -6.22 -11.63 16.57
CA PHE A 114 -5.59 -10.76 17.55
C PHE A 114 -5.90 -9.29 17.25
N ALA A 115 -6.38 -8.58 18.26
CA ALA A 115 -6.62 -7.15 18.21
C ALA A 115 -5.32 -6.38 18.51
N CYS A 116 -4.78 -5.70 17.50
CA CYS A 116 -3.69 -4.76 17.64
C CYS A 116 -4.11 -3.53 18.47
N LYS A 117 -3.14 -2.80 19.02
CA LYS A 117 -3.40 -1.59 19.80
C LYS A 117 -4.02 -0.46 18.96
N ASN A 118 -3.82 -0.48 17.64
CA ASN A 118 -4.43 0.44 16.70
C ASN A 118 -5.83 -0.02 16.19
N SER A 119 -6.47 -0.97 16.85
CA SER A 119 -7.79 -1.52 16.48
C SER A 119 -7.81 -2.32 15.17
N ARG A 120 -6.64 -2.66 14.61
CA ARG A 120 -6.50 -3.60 13.50
C ARG A 120 -6.63 -5.04 14.02
N CYS A 121 -7.19 -5.92 13.20
CA CYS A 121 -7.23 -7.35 13.49
C CYS A 121 -6.26 -8.08 12.58
N ILE A 122 -5.40 -8.90 13.17
CA ILE A 122 -4.54 -9.83 12.46
C ILE A 122 -4.88 -11.25 12.90
N GLN A 123 -4.46 -12.25 12.14
CA GLN A 123 -4.70 -13.62 12.57
C GLN A 123 -3.84 -13.96 13.79
N GLU A 124 -4.36 -14.74 14.74
CA GLU A 124 -3.59 -15.14 15.94
C GLU A 124 -2.24 -15.80 15.62
N ARG A 125 -2.13 -16.46 14.47
CA ARG A 125 -0.90 -17.10 13.98
C ARG A 125 0.22 -16.11 13.61
N TRP A 126 -0.09 -14.83 13.45
CA TRP A 126 0.84 -13.75 13.12
C TRP A 126 1.37 -13.05 14.37
N LYS A 127 0.94 -13.46 15.57
CA LYS A 127 1.58 -12.98 16.80
C LYS A 127 2.98 -13.56 16.91
N CYS A 128 3.96 -12.69 17.17
CA CYS A 128 5.33 -13.08 17.49
C CYS A 128 5.95 -13.97 16.40
N ASP A 129 5.55 -13.78 15.14
CA ASP A 129 6.13 -14.50 14.02
C ASP A 129 7.26 -13.71 13.34
N GLY A 130 7.59 -12.52 13.87
CA GLY A 130 8.73 -11.69 13.53
C GLY A 130 8.50 -10.71 12.38
N ASP A 131 7.26 -10.56 11.93
CA ASP A 131 6.82 -9.55 10.96
C ASP A 131 5.86 -8.56 11.64
N ASN A 132 5.91 -7.28 11.28
CA ASN A 132 5.04 -6.25 11.85
C ASN A 132 3.72 -6.17 11.07
N ASP A 133 2.79 -7.07 11.35
CA ASP A 133 1.48 -7.15 10.70
C ASP A 133 0.48 -6.13 11.27
N CYS A 134 0.66 -5.74 12.54
CA CYS A 134 -0.12 -4.67 13.16
C CYS A 134 0.21 -3.27 12.60
N LEU A 135 1.34 -3.09 11.90
CA LEU A 135 1.92 -1.80 11.47
C LEU A 135 2.36 -0.87 12.62
N ASP A 136 1.88 -1.11 13.86
CA ASP A 136 2.31 -0.41 15.08
C ASP A 136 3.24 -1.26 15.98
N ASN A 137 3.61 -2.47 15.53
CA ASN A 137 4.49 -3.41 16.23
C ASN A 137 3.91 -4.00 17.53
N SER A 138 2.58 -3.93 17.70
CA SER A 138 1.88 -4.44 18.87
C SER A 138 1.82 -5.97 18.95
N ASP A 139 1.87 -6.64 17.81
CA ASP A 139 1.95 -8.10 17.64
C ASP A 139 3.32 -8.68 17.96
N GLU A 140 4.38 -7.87 17.86
CA GLU A 140 5.77 -8.25 18.10
C GLU A 140 6.34 -7.62 19.39
N ALA A 141 5.47 -7.08 20.25
CA ALA A 141 5.90 -6.48 21.50
C ALA A 141 6.60 -7.52 22.40
N PRO A 142 7.79 -7.21 22.95
CA PRO A 142 8.55 -8.17 23.74
C PRO A 142 7.78 -8.66 24.96
N GLU A 143 6.99 -7.81 25.61
CA GLU A 143 6.15 -8.20 26.75
C GLU A 143 5.08 -9.24 26.37
N LEU A 144 4.52 -9.14 25.16
CA LEU A 144 3.55 -10.09 24.62
C LEU A 144 4.23 -11.42 24.29
N CYS A 145 5.36 -11.38 23.56
CA CYS A 145 6.02 -12.58 23.02
C CYS A 145 6.79 -13.40 24.06
N HIS A 146 7.27 -12.79 25.15
CA HIS A 146 7.92 -13.54 26.23
C HIS A 146 6.95 -14.52 26.89
N GLN A 147 5.71 -14.09 27.15
CA GLN A 147 4.67 -14.90 27.81
C GLN A 147 3.83 -15.71 26.81
N HIS A 148 3.87 -15.37 25.51
CA HIS A 148 3.11 -16.08 24.49
C HIS A 148 3.60 -17.53 24.31
N THR A 149 2.65 -18.45 24.24
CA THR A 149 2.92 -19.86 23.92
C THR A 149 2.44 -20.10 22.49
N CYS A 150 3.36 -20.56 21.63
CA CYS A 150 3.03 -20.81 20.23
C CYS A 150 1.92 -21.89 20.11
N PRO A 151 1.02 -21.77 19.11
CA PRO A 151 0.05 -22.81 18.81
C PRO A 151 0.74 -24.16 18.53
N THR A 152 0.02 -25.27 18.70
CA THR A 152 0.53 -26.65 18.53
C THR A 152 1.22 -26.93 17.20
N ASP A 153 0.89 -26.17 16.14
CA ASP A 153 1.46 -26.32 14.81
C ASP A 153 2.71 -25.43 14.57
N ARG A 154 3.22 -24.76 15.60
CA ARG A 154 4.38 -23.86 15.56
C ARG A 154 5.41 -24.18 16.65
N PHE A 155 6.68 -23.94 16.34
CA PHE A 155 7.80 -24.08 17.26
C PHE A 155 8.22 -22.72 17.81
N LYS A 156 8.40 -22.62 19.14
CA LYS A 156 8.94 -21.43 19.81
C LYS A 156 10.46 -21.48 19.77
N CYS A 157 11.06 -20.59 18.99
CA CYS A 157 12.50 -20.41 18.95
C CYS A 157 13.02 -19.76 20.24
N GLU A 158 14.33 -19.85 20.48
CA GLU A 158 15.00 -19.24 21.64
C GLU A 158 14.86 -17.72 21.69
N ASN A 159 14.66 -17.07 20.54
CA ASN A 159 14.32 -15.66 20.42
C ASN A 159 12.83 -15.35 20.63
N HIS A 160 12.05 -16.29 21.17
CA HIS A 160 10.61 -16.20 21.41
C HIS A 160 9.73 -16.06 20.16
N ARG A 161 10.28 -16.30 18.96
CA ARG A 161 9.55 -16.29 17.68
C ARG A 161 8.83 -17.62 17.41
N CYS A 162 7.62 -17.57 16.86
CA CYS A 162 6.81 -18.73 16.51
C CYS A 162 6.91 -19.09 15.01
N ILE A 163 7.66 -20.14 14.67
CA ILE A 163 7.81 -20.61 13.27
C ILE A 163 6.95 -21.85 12.99
N PRO A 164 6.48 -22.09 11.75
CA PRO A 164 5.76 -23.33 11.40
C PRO A 164 6.59 -24.60 11.67
N LEU A 165 5.97 -25.66 12.20
CA LEU A 165 6.62 -26.98 12.37
C LEU A 165 6.84 -27.75 11.07
N ARG A 166 6.20 -27.32 9.97
CA ARG A 166 6.29 -27.93 8.64
C ARG A 166 6.48 -26.83 7.59
N TRP A 167 7.39 -27.07 6.65
CA TRP A 167 7.65 -26.24 5.47
C TRP A 167 6.87 -26.72 4.26
#